data_AF-A0A7K0PKU9-F1
#
_entry.id   AF-A0A7K0PKU9-F1
#
_cell.length_a   1.000
_cell.length_b   1.000
_cell.length_c   1.000
_cell.angle_alpha   90.00
_cell.angle_beta   90.00
_cell.angle_gamma   90.00
#
_symmetry.space_group_name_H-M   'P 1'
#
loop_
_entity.id
_entity.type
_entity.pdbx_description
1 polymer ?
#
loop_
_entity_poly.entity_id
_entity_poly.type
_entity_poly.pdbx_seq_one_letter_code
_entity_poly.pdbx_strand_id
1 'polypeptide(L)'
;MVQRPGEEFQELEGRQEPRLVKALEMIAPGTALREGIDSILNAHTGGLLAIGEPEEITHLCSGGIRLDIDYTPALLYQLAKMDGAITLNANATKIAMANVQLVPD
;
A
#
# COMPACT_ATOMS: atom_id res chain seq x y z
N MET A 1 1.86 10.14 -43.36
CA MET A 1 2.32 11.11 -42.35
C MET A 1 3.09 10.31 -41.32
N VAL A 2 4.41 10.46 -41.24
CA VAL A 2 5.26 9.71 -40.30
C VAL A 2 5.14 10.41 -38.95
N GLN A 3 4.60 9.72 -37.94
CA GLN A 3 4.54 10.24 -36.58
C GLN A 3 5.96 10.32 -36.01
N ARG A 4 6.28 11.45 -35.37
CA ARG A 4 7.62 11.71 -34.85
C ARG A 4 7.74 11.10 -33.45
N PRO A 5 8.87 10.46 -33.09
CA PRO A 5 9.03 9.76 -31.81
C PRO A 5 8.89 10.62 -30.54
N GLY A 6 8.80 11.95 -30.68
CA GLY A 6 8.65 12.88 -29.56
C GLY A 6 7.20 13.23 -29.19
N GLU A 7 6.21 12.89 -30.04
CA GLU A 7 4.79 13.20 -29.77
C GLU A 7 4.17 12.16 -28.81
N GLU A 8 4.65 10.91 -28.77
CA GLU A 8 4.22 9.88 -27.80
C GLU A 8 4.63 10.20 -26.35
N PHE A 9 5.81 10.82 -26.15
CA PHE A 9 6.28 11.15 -24.80
C PHE A 9 5.48 12.29 -24.15
N GLN A 10 4.94 13.22 -24.95
CA GLN A 10 4.15 14.34 -24.45
C GLN A 10 2.73 13.93 -24.00
N GLU A 11 2.17 12.83 -24.51
CA GLU A 11 0.89 12.29 -24.02
C GLU A 11 0.99 11.60 -22.66
N LEU A 12 2.19 11.16 -22.26
CA LEU A 12 2.44 10.51 -20.97
C LEU A 12 2.62 11.52 -19.83
N GLU A 13 3.15 12.72 -20.12
CA GLU A 13 3.43 13.76 -19.12
C GLU A 13 2.16 14.47 -18.59
N GLY A 14 1.06 14.47 -19.35
CA GLY A 14 -0.19 15.12 -18.95
C GLY A 14 -1.12 14.31 -18.04
N ARG A 15 -0.76 13.07 -17.67
CA ARG A 15 -1.73 12.09 -17.10
C ARG A 15 -1.35 11.50 -15.75
N GLN A 16 -0.27 11.94 -15.12
CA GLN A 16 0.11 11.41 -13.81
C GLN A 16 -0.56 12.23 -12.70
N GLU A 17 -1.69 11.73 -12.18
CA GLU A 17 -2.29 12.30 -10.97
C GLU A 17 -1.26 12.30 -9.83
N PRO A 18 -1.05 13.42 -9.12
CA PRO A 18 -0.04 13.52 -8.06
C PRO A 18 -0.15 12.44 -6.98
N ARG A 19 -1.39 11.98 -6.73
CA ARG A 19 -1.68 10.88 -5.79
C ARG A 19 -1.16 9.53 -6.28
N LEU A 20 -1.28 9.25 -7.57
CA LEU A 20 -0.77 8.02 -8.18
C LEU A 20 0.77 7.99 -8.10
N VAL A 21 1.42 9.10 -8.43
CA VAL A 21 2.90 9.21 -8.35
C VAL A 21 3.36 8.93 -6.93
N LYS A 22 2.75 9.57 -5.94
CA LYS A 22 3.08 9.34 -4.52
C LYS A 22 2.87 7.88 -4.11
N ALA A 23 1.80 7.24 -4.57
CA ALA A 23 1.55 5.82 -4.28
C ALA A 23 2.64 4.93 -4.89
N LEU A 24 3.06 5.19 -6.13
CA LEU A 24 4.12 4.46 -6.80
C LEU A 24 5.48 4.66 -6.12
N GLU A 25 5.79 5.88 -5.68
CA GLU A 25 6.99 6.19 -4.90
C GLU A 25 7.03 5.41 -3.59
N MET A 26 5.90 5.27 -2.88
CA MET A 26 5.83 4.51 -1.62
C MET A 26 6.12 3.02 -1.79
N ILE A 27 5.83 2.43 -2.96
CA ILE A 27 6.10 1.01 -3.25
C ILE A 27 7.31 0.80 -4.17
N ALA A 28 8.10 1.85 -4.39
CA ALA A 28 9.28 1.80 -5.24
C ALA A 28 10.40 0.96 -4.59
N PRO A 29 11.30 0.35 -5.39
CA PRO A 29 12.46 -0.36 -4.87
C PRO A 29 13.31 0.49 -3.92
N GLY A 30 13.78 -0.12 -2.83
CA GLY A 30 14.56 0.55 -1.78
C GLY A 30 13.72 1.22 -0.69
N THR A 31 12.39 1.19 -0.80
CA THR A 31 11.50 1.61 0.30
C THR A 31 11.23 0.46 1.26
N ALA A 32 11.02 0.80 2.54
CA ALA A 32 10.71 -0.19 3.57
C ALA A 32 9.37 -0.91 3.30
N LEU A 33 8.39 -0.21 2.68
CA LEU A 33 7.13 -0.82 2.28
C LEU A 33 7.35 -1.86 1.18
N ARG A 34 8.18 -1.54 0.18
CA ARG A 34 8.53 -2.47 -0.88
C ARG A 34 9.26 -3.72 -0.36
N GLU A 35 10.21 -3.56 0.56
CA GLU A 35 10.89 -4.71 1.19
C GLU A 35 9.92 -5.65 1.91
N GLY A 36 8.93 -5.09 2.61
CA GLY A 36 7.89 -5.87 3.28
C GLY A 36 6.99 -6.60 2.29
N ILE A 37 6.59 -5.94 1.20
CA ILE A 37 5.81 -6.55 0.10
C ILE A 37 6.62 -7.68 -0.57
N ASP A 38 7.89 -7.45 -0.89
CA ASP A 38 8.75 -8.48 -1.50
C ASP A 38 8.89 -9.70 -0.59
N SER A 39 8.97 -9.49 0.74
CA SER A 39 9.01 -10.60 1.72
C SER A 39 7.72 -11.43 1.70
N ILE A 40 6.56 -10.79 1.58
CA ILE A 40 5.25 -11.46 1.44
C ILE A 40 5.18 -12.27 0.14
N LEU A 41 5.59 -11.66 -0.97
CA LEU A 41 5.60 -12.31 -2.29
C LEU A 41 6.54 -13.51 -2.34
N ASN A 42 7.73 -13.38 -1.77
CA ASN A 42 8.73 -14.46 -1.70
C ASN A 42 8.26 -15.65 -0.85
N ALA A 43 7.40 -15.41 0.13
CA ALA A 43 6.78 -16.46 0.94
C ALA A 43 5.56 -17.11 0.26
N HIS A 44 5.22 -16.68 -0.97
CA HIS A 44 4.01 -17.10 -1.69
C HIS A 44 2.71 -16.87 -0.92
N THR A 45 2.70 -15.85 -0.05
CA THR A 45 1.51 -15.40 0.67
C THR A 45 0.88 -14.20 -0.04
N GLY A 46 -0.42 -13.97 0.22
CA GLY A 46 -1.12 -12.76 -0.22
C GLY A 46 -1.16 -11.70 0.89
N GLY A 47 -1.85 -10.60 0.61
CA GLY A 47 -2.17 -9.60 1.61
C GLY A 47 -2.97 -8.46 1.00
N LEU A 48 -3.90 -7.90 1.79
CA LEU A 48 -4.64 -6.70 1.41
C LEU A 48 -4.18 -5.54 2.30
N LEU A 49 -3.58 -4.52 1.69
CA LEU A 49 -3.06 -3.35 2.39
C LEU A 49 -3.93 -2.13 2.10
N ALA A 50 -4.45 -1.50 3.15
CA ALA A 50 -5.14 -0.21 3.07
C ALA A 50 -4.25 0.88 3.68
N ILE A 51 -3.94 1.92 2.92
CA ILE A 51 -3.02 2.99 3.32
C ILE A 51 -3.75 4.33 3.24
N GLY A 52 -3.72 5.11 4.32
CA GLY A 52 -4.45 6.37 4.42
C GLY A 52 -4.57 6.83 5.86
N GLU A 53 -5.40 7.84 6.12
CA GLU A 53 -5.60 8.29 7.49
C GLU A 53 -6.30 7.21 8.32
N PRO A 54 -5.74 6.77 9.47
CA PRO A 54 -6.30 5.67 10.24
C PRO A 54 -7.76 5.89 10.64
N GLU A 55 -8.14 7.13 10.94
CA GLU A 55 -9.51 7.51 11.31
C GLU A 55 -10.47 7.25 10.14
N GLU A 56 -10.12 7.66 8.93
CA GLU A 56 -10.92 7.46 7.72
C GLU A 56 -11.06 5.97 7.37
N ILE A 57 -9.96 5.21 7.46
CA ILE A 57 -9.95 3.78 7.11
C ILE A 57 -10.70 2.95 8.15
N THR A 58 -10.64 3.33 9.43
CA THR A 58 -11.30 2.57 10.52
C THR A 58 -12.82 2.46 10.30
N HIS A 59 -13.45 3.46 9.70
CA HIS A 59 -14.88 3.41 9.37
C HIS A 59 -15.26 2.34 8.33
N LEU A 60 -14.30 1.93 7.50
CA LEU A 60 -14.46 0.89 6.48
C LEU A 60 -14.11 -0.50 7.01
N CYS A 61 -13.66 -0.61 8.26
CA CYS A 61 -13.18 -1.84 8.86
C CYS A 61 -14.22 -2.48 9.78
N SER A 62 -14.36 -3.80 9.70
CA SER A 62 -15.08 -4.63 10.66
C SER A 62 -14.14 -5.63 11.33
N GLY A 63 -14.25 -5.73 12.66
CA GLY A 63 -13.42 -6.63 13.47
C GLY A 63 -11.92 -6.26 13.49
N GLY A 64 -11.07 -7.28 13.60
CA GLY A 64 -9.61 -7.16 13.64
C GLY A 64 -9.00 -6.71 14.96
N ILE A 65 -7.70 -6.46 14.93
CA ILE A 65 -6.88 -6.13 16.11
C ILE A 65 -6.21 -4.77 15.88
N ARG A 66 -6.44 -3.83 16.81
CA ARG A 66 -5.73 -2.55 16.84
C ARG A 66 -4.33 -2.74 17.40
N LEU A 67 -3.33 -2.30 16.66
CA LEU A 67 -1.91 -2.44 16.99
C LEU A 67 -1.28 -1.09 17.33
N ASP A 68 -1.45 -0.10 16.46
CA ASP A 68 -0.85 1.24 16.58
C ASP A 68 0.66 1.20 16.90
N ILE A 69 1.40 0.44 16.08
CA ILE A 69 2.84 0.22 16.23
C ILE A 69 3.62 0.80 15.05
N ASP A 70 4.89 1.10 15.27
CA ASP A 70 5.77 1.56 14.20
C ASP A 70 5.99 0.46 13.17
N TYR A 71 6.01 0.87 11.89
CA TYR A 71 6.18 -0.03 10.77
C TYR A 71 7.59 -0.62 10.72
N THR A 72 7.67 -1.93 10.48
CA THR A 72 8.89 -2.57 9.98
C THR A 72 8.52 -3.62 8.92
N PRO A 73 9.40 -3.89 7.93
CA PRO A 73 9.16 -4.93 6.93
C PRO A 73 8.87 -6.31 7.56
N ALA A 74 9.58 -6.63 8.65
CA ALA A 74 9.39 -7.88 9.37
C ALA A 74 8.00 -7.98 10.02
N LEU A 75 7.51 -6.91 10.65
CA LEU A 75 6.17 -6.89 11.24
C LEU A 75 5.10 -7.03 10.17
N LEU A 76 5.23 -6.31 9.05
CA LEU A 76 4.31 -6.44 7.92
C LEU A 76 4.25 -7.89 7.44
N TYR A 77 5.41 -8.51 7.22
CA TYR A 77 5.50 -9.91 6.79
C TYR A 77 4.84 -10.89 7.77
N GLN A 78 5.01 -10.72 9.09
CA GLN A 78 4.37 -11.61 10.06
C GLN A 78 2.85 -11.42 10.09
N LEU A 79 2.38 -10.17 10.04
CA LEU A 79 0.94 -9.87 10.06
C LEU A 79 0.24 -10.33 8.78
N ALA A 80 0.91 -10.28 7.63
CA ALA A 80 0.36 -10.72 6.34
C ALA A 80 0.11 -12.23 6.27
N LYS A 81 0.62 -13.01 7.23
CA LYS A 81 0.26 -14.43 7.36
C LYS A 81 -1.11 -14.65 7.97
N MET A 82 -1.67 -13.62 8.61
CA MET A 82 -3.02 -13.65 9.13
C MET A 82 -4.03 -13.42 7.99
N ASP A 83 -5.27 -13.81 8.21
CA ASP A 83 -6.37 -13.48 7.30
C ASP A 83 -6.69 -11.97 7.33
N GLY A 84 -7.51 -11.53 6.39
CA GLY A 84 -8.01 -10.15 6.32
C GLY A 84 -7.01 -9.13 5.76
N ALA A 85 -7.27 -7.87 6.06
CA ALA A 85 -6.46 -6.74 5.63
C ALA A 85 -5.61 -6.17 6.76
N ILE A 86 -4.58 -5.43 6.37
CA ILE A 86 -3.69 -4.67 7.23
C ILE A 86 -3.83 -3.19 6.85
N THR A 87 -3.98 -2.34 7.86
CA THR A 87 -4.13 -0.90 7.67
C THR A 87 -2.86 -0.18 8.11
N LEU A 88 -2.39 0.72 7.26
CA LEU A 88 -1.22 1.58 7.50
C LEU A 88 -1.67 3.05 7.49
N ASN A 89 -0.95 3.90 8.21
CA ASN A 89 -1.16 5.34 8.11
C ASN A 89 -0.76 5.87 6.72
N ALA A 90 -1.10 7.12 6.41
CA ALA A 90 -0.95 7.70 5.06
C ALA A 90 0.48 7.73 4.51
N ASN A 91 1.49 7.62 5.39
CA ASN A 91 2.91 7.59 5.01
C ASN A 91 3.56 6.20 5.19
N ALA A 92 2.77 5.16 5.49
CA ALA A 92 3.24 3.80 5.75
C ALA A 92 4.33 3.68 6.83
N THR A 93 4.34 4.58 7.82
CA THR A 93 5.27 4.58 8.95
C THR A 93 4.73 3.86 10.17
N LYS A 94 3.42 3.57 10.21
CA LYS A 94 2.75 2.85 11.30
C LYS A 94 1.75 1.83 10.78
N ILE A 95 1.63 0.73 11.51
CA ILE A 95 0.60 -0.29 11.34
C ILE A 95 -0.51 -0.01 12.35
N ALA A 96 -1.68 0.40 11.86
CA ALA A 96 -2.80 0.79 12.71
C ALA A 96 -3.59 -0.44 13.18
N MET A 97 -3.99 -1.31 12.25
CA MET A 97 -4.77 -2.53 12.53
C MET A 97 -4.36 -3.68 11.60
N ALA A 98 -4.60 -4.90 12.06
CA ALA A 98 -4.44 -6.12 11.25
C ALA A 98 -5.63 -7.06 11.42
N ASN A 99 -5.77 -8.01 10.50
CA ASN A 99 -6.87 -8.98 10.46
C ASN A 99 -8.26 -8.31 10.45
N VAL A 100 -8.36 -7.16 9.78
CA VAL A 100 -9.63 -6.45 9.59
C VAL A 100 -10.32 -6.94 8.34
N GLN A 101 -11.65 -6.99 8.36
CA GLN A 101 -12.44 -7.15 7.15
C GLN A 101 -12.78 -5.75 6.61
N LEU A 102 -12.40 -5.46 5.37
CA LEU A 102 -12.80 -4.22 4.71
C LEU A 102 -14.20 -4.36 4.14
N VAL A 103 -15.08 -3.42 4.49
CA VAL A 103 -16.48 -3.34 4.05
C VAL A 103 -16.73 -1.93 3.50
N PRO A 104 -16.23 -1.64 2.28
CA PRO A 104 -16.56 -0.39 1.61
C PRO A 104 -18.01 -0.40 1.11
N ASP A 105 -18.64 0.77 1.08
CA ASP A 105 -19.95 0.99 0.45
C ASP A 105 -19.88 0.90 -1.09
#